data_AF-A0A942BUA5-F1
#
_entry.id   AF-A0A942BUA5-F1
#
_cell.length_a   1.000
_cell.length_b   1.000
_cell.length_c   1.000
_cell.angle_alpha   90.00
_cell.angle_beta   90.00
_cell.angle_gamma   90.00
#
_symmetry.space_group_name_H-M   'P 1'
#
loop_
_entity.id
_entity.type
_entity.pdbx_description
1 polymer ?
#
loop_
_entity_poly.entity_id
_entity_poly.type
_entity_poly.pdbx_seq_one_letter_code
_entity_poly.pdbx_strand_id
1 'polypeptide(L)'
;MRNLIVWTASLFVLASIVAGQTPVLVDEFDKPHCDEFLARVDNFFLQLNAEPTATGYFILSGPENKRLEMLEMDMLFDGAIAQRAYEAALVKKAIAWNLNSNEIHLQFWLVPSGSAPPEIEKVRRIEWHYNLTPGMKPFILHTDNEHICSTPTFPKVYQAILLANPKAHGNVVIYGNSRKAQREGLKEAKETLKAIPKARIRYFFVRSADEYPWADYWIVPPKVKRPKR
;
A
#
# COMPACT_ATOMS: atom_id res chain seq x y z
N MET A 1 53.06 52.41 -33.58
CA MET A 1 51.62 52.13 -33.75
C MET A 1 51.40 50.64 -33.53
N ARG A 2 50.90 50.24 -32.35
CA ARG A 2 50.61 48.83 -31.98
C ARG A 2 49.14 48.79 -31.57
N ASN A 3 48.31 48.12 -32.37
CA ASN A 3 46.89 47.94 -32.06
C ASN A 3 46.72 46.70 -31.17
N LEU A 4 46.31 46.91 -29.92
CA LEU A 4 45.82 45.84 -29.05
C LEU A 4 44.35 45.57 -29.41
N ILE A 5 44.07 44.37 -29.92
CA ILE A 5 42.72 43.84 -30.09
C ILE A 5 42.35 43.13 -28.78
N VAL A 6 41.51 43.77 -27.97
CA VAL A 6 40.94 43.19 -26.75
C VAL A 6 39.74 42.35 -27.16
N TRP A 7 39.89 41.02 -27.12
CA TRP A 7 38.77 40.08 -27.26
C TRP A 7 37.99 40.05 -25.94
N THR A 8 36.92 40.83 -25.85
CA THR A 8 35.91 40.68 -24.79
C THR A 8 35.12 39.40 -25.07
N ALA A 9 35.46 38.31 -24.37
CA ALA A 9 34.64 37.11 -24.31
C ALA A 9 33.36 37.44 -23.54
N SER A 10 32.27 37.69 -24.25
CA SER A 10 30.94 37.81 -23.67
C SER A 10 30.51 36.46 -23.12
N LEU A 11 30.66 36.28 -21.80
CA LEU A 11 30.11 35.17 -21.05
C LEU A 11 28.59 35.33 -21.02
N PHE A 12 27.89 34.79 -22.01
CA PHE A 12 26.43 34.65 -21.96
C PHE A 12 26.10 33.59 -20.90
N VAL A 13 25.88 34.04 -19.67
CA VAL A 13 25.18 33.26 -18.66
C VAL A 13 23.74 33.16 -19.14
N LEU A 14 23.43 32.07 -19.86
CA LEU A 14 22.06 31.60 -20.06
C LEU A 14 21.51 31.24 -18.68
N ALA A 15 21.00 32.25 -17.98
CA ALA A 15 20.05 32.05 -16.90
C ALA A 15 18.78 31.51 -17.54
N SER A 16 18.78 30.21 -17.85
CA SER A 16 17.55 29.48 -18.11
C SER A 16 16.72 29.62 -16.84
N ILE A 17 15.76 30.55 -16.89
CA ILE A 17 14.64 30.57 -15.98
C ILE A 17 13.94 29.25 -16.26
N VAL A 18 14.31 28.21 -15.50
CA VAL A 18 13.54 26.98 -15.41
C VAL A 18 12.21 27.44 -14.86
N ALA A 19 11.26 27.71 -15.73
CA ALA A 19 9.87 27.85 -15.34
C ALA A 19 9.53 26.53 -14.66
N GLY A 20 9.57 26.52 -13.32
CA GLY A 20 9.47 25.31 -12.53
C GLY A 20 8.18 24.62 -12.94
N GLN A 21 8.31 23.46 -13.56
CA GLN A 21 7.14 22.68 -13.96
C GLN A 21 6.35 22.39 -12.68
N THR A 22 5.04 22.56 -12.71
CA THR A 22 4.20 22.33 -11.53
C THR A 22 3.80 20.86 -11.46
N PRO A 23 3.66 20.26 -10.27
CA PRO A 23 3.01 18.97 -10.11
C PRO A 23 1.67 18.92 -10.82
N VAL A 24 1.38 17.78 -11.48
CA VAL A 24 0.13 17.56 -12.21
C VAL A 24 -0.67 16.48 -11.49
N LEU A 25 -1.90 16.81 -11.08
CA LEU A 25 -2.86 15.82 -10.62
C LEU A 25 -3.32 15.01 -11.83
N VAL A 26 -2.98 13.73 -11.83
CA VAL A 26 -3.33 12.78 -12.90
C VAL A 26 -4.74 12.26 -12.72
N ASP A 27 -5.07 11.89 -11.48
CA ASP A 27 -6.35 11.28 -11.13
C ASP A 27 -6.65 11.46 -9.64
N GLU A 28 -7.93 11.52 -9.30
CA GLU A 28 -8.44 11.61 -7.93
C GLU A 28 -9.74 10.83 -7.83
N PHE A 29 -9.83 9.98 -6.80
CA PHE A 29 -10.99 9.12 -6.59
C PHE A 29 -11.09 8.66 -5.14
N ASP A 30 -12.29 8.22 -4.76
CA ASP A 30 -12.58 7.68 -3.42
C ASP A 30 -12.26 6.18 -3.37
N LYS A 31 -13.15 5.32 -2.86
CA LYS A 31 -12.91 3.86 -2.76
C LYS A 31 -13.41 3.13 -4.02
N PRO A 32 -12.58 2.92 -5.07
CA PRO A 32 -12.98 2.22 -6.28
C PRO A 32 -13.14 0.72 -6.01
N HIS A 33 -13.87 0.05 -6.91
CA HIS A 33 -13.76 -1.40 -7.02
C HIS A 33 -12.36 -1.78 -7.49
N CYS A 34 -11.91 -2.99 -7.17
CA CYS A 34 -10.53 -3.34 -7.43
C CYS A 34 -10.15 -3.33 -8.93
N ASP A 35 -11.01 -3.82 -9.81
CA ASP A 35 -10.75 -3.79 -11.26
C ASP A 35 -10.56 -2.35 -11.78
N GLU A 36 -11.37 -1.42 -11.27
CA GLU A 36 -11.24 0.00 -11.57
C GLU A 36 -9.94 0.57 -10.98
N PHE A 37 -9.59 0.21 -9.75
CA PHE A 37 -8.34 0.63 -9.11
C PHE A 37 -7.13 0.22 -9.97
N LEU A 38 -7.08 -1.04 -10.41
CA LEU A 38 -6.00 -1.56 -11.23
C LEU A 38 -5.91 -0.85 -12.58
N ALA A 39 -7.05 -0.59 -13.23
CA ALA A 39 -7.08 0.17 -14.49
C ALA A 39 -6.55 1.60 -14.32
N ARG A 40 -6.86 2.26 -13.20
CA ARG A 40 -6.35 3.60 -12.88
C ARG A 40 -4.85 3.58 -12.59
N VAL A 41 -4.35 2.56 -11.88
CA VAL A 41 -2.91 2.34 -11.67
C VAL A 41 -2.19 2.13 -13.01
N ASP A 42 -2.77 1.36 -13.94
CA ASP A 42 -2.24 1.17 -15.29
C ASP A 42 -2.13 2.49 -16.06
N ASN A 43 -3.21 3.29 -16.06
CA ASN A 43 -3.20 4.61 -16.69
C ASN A 43 -2.13 5.52 -16.07
N PHE A 44 -1.99 5.49 -14.74
CA PHE A 44 -0.96 6.25 -14.05
C PHE A 44 0.46 5.85 -14.49
N PHE A 45 0.75 4.55 -14.61
CA PHE A 45 2.06 4.08 -15.09
C PHE A 45 2.31 4.40 -16.56
N LEU A 46 1.27 4.39 -17.41
CA LEU A 46 1.40 4.86 -18.81
C LEU A 46 1.85 6.33 -18.87
N GLN A 47 1.26 7.19 -18.04
CA GLN A 47 1.65 8.60 -17.97
C GLN A 47 3.06 8.79 -17.40
N LEU A 48 3.42 8.04 -16.36
CA LEU A 48 4.76 8.09 -15.79
C LEU A 48 5.84 7.61 -16.78
N ASN A 49 5.53 6.60 -17.60
CA ASN A 49 6.42 6.13 -18.66
C ASN A 49 6.58 7.13 -19.82
N ALA A 50 5.58 7.97 -20.06
CA ALA A 50 5.67 9.04 -21.06
C ALA A 50 6.59 10.19 -20.61
N GLU A 51 6.78 10.34 -19.29
CA GLU A 51 7.58 11.39 -18.66
C GLU A 51 8.70 10.78 -17.80
N PRO A 52 9.78 10.25 -18.41
CA PRO A 52 10.79 9.44 -17.71
C PRO A 52 11.61 10.19 -16.65
N THR A 53 11.52 11.52 -16.60
CA THR A 53 12.18 12.33 -15.57
C THR A 53 11.26 12.66 -14.40
N ALA A 54 9.96 12.37 -14.53
CA ALA A 54 8.99 12.63 -13.48
C ALA A 54 9.04 11.55 -12.41
N THR A 55 8.64 11.93 -11.20
CA THR A 55 8.37 11.01 -10.10
C THR A 55 6.87 10.92 -9.92
N GLY A 56 6.35 9.69 -9.88
CA GLY A 56 4.96 9.43 -9.52
C GLY A 56 4.75 9.61 -8.01
N TYR A 57 3.62 10.16 -7.60
CA TYR A 57 3.19 10.15 -6.20
C TYR A 57 1.83 9.46 -6.08
N PHE A 58 1.77 8.49 -5.17
CA PHE A 58 0.53 7.89 -4.70
C PHE A 58 0.20 8.47 -3.33
N ILE A 59 -0.89 9.25 -3.26
CA ILE A 59 -1.37 9.83 -2.01
C ILE A 59 -2.59 9.05 -1.56
N LEU A 60 -2.54 8.55 -0.34
CA LEU A 60 -3.66 7.87 0.30
C LEU A 60 -4.02 8.62 1.58
N SER A 61 -5.24 9.14 1.66
CA SER A 61 -5.70 9.86 2.84
C SER A 61 -7.08 9.41 3.30
N GLY A 62 -7.39 9.63 4.57
CA GLY A 62 -8.68 9.28 5.15
C GLY A 62 -8.71 9.44 6.67
N PRO A 63 -9.86 9.21 7.32
CA PRO A 63 -9.97 9.33 8.77
C PRO A 63 -9.31 8.15 9.51
N GLU A 64 -8.90 8.38 10.76
CA GLU A 64 -8.18 7.37 11.57
C GLU A 64 -9.00 6.09 11.83
N ASN A 65 -10.32 6.20 11.90
CA ASN A 65 -11.22 5.05 12.06
C ASN A 65 -11.25 4.13 10.82
N LYS A 66 -10.74 4.58 9.67
CA LYS A 66 -10.62 3.81 8.41
C LYS A 66 -9.23 3.22 8.18
N ARG A 67 -8.37 3.22 9.21
CA ARG A 67 -6.99 2.74 9.15
C ARG A 67 -6.80 1.37 8.49
N LEU A 68 -7.63 0.37 8.80
CA LEU A 68 -7.48 -0.97 8.23
C LEU A 68 -7.79 -0.97 6.72
N GLU A 69 -8.86 -0.30 6.32
CA GLU A 69 -9.22 -0.15 4.90
C GLU A 69 -8.13 0.63 4.14
N MET A 70 -7.54 1.66 4.74
CA MET A 70 -6.40 2.36 4.14
C MET A 70 -5.15 1.46 4.01
N LEU A 71 -4.86 0.63 5.02
CA LEU A 71 -3.76 -0.32 4.94
C LEU A 71 -3.99 -1.32 3.79
N GLU A 72 -5.21 -1.83 3.63
CA GLU A 72 -5.59 -2.71 2.51
C GLU A 72 -5.36 -2.03 1.15
N MET A 73 -5.75 -0.77 0.98
CA MET A 73 -5.53 -0.03 -0.27
C MET A 73 -4.04 0.20 -0.57
N ASP A 74 -3.24 0.53 0.45
CA ASP A 74 -1.78 0.67 0.29
C ASP A 74 -1.13 -0.67 -0.14
N MET A 75 -1.59 -1.78 0.44
CA MET A 75 -1.13 -3.12 0.08
C MET A 75 -1.56 -3.54 -1.32
N LEU A 76 -2.76 -3.14 -1.74
CA LEU A 76 -3.26 -3.35 -3.09
C LEU A 76 -2.40 -2.60 -4.11
N PHE A 77 -2.02 -1.36 -3.81
CA PHE A 77 -1.10 -0.59 -4.65
C PHE A 77 0.28 -1.24 -4.75
N ASP A 78 0.86 -1.69 -3.62
CA ASP A 78 2.13 -2.41 -3.62
C ASP A 78 2.05 -3.73 -4.42
N GLY A 79 0.91 -4.43 -4.32
CA GLY A 79 0.63 -5.61 -5.12
C GLY A 79 0.60 -5.30 -6.61
N ALA A 80 -0.06 -4.21 -7.00
CA ALA A 80 -0.15 -3.75 -8.39
C ALA A 80 1.23 -3.40 -8.97
N ILE A 81 2.08 -2.69 -8.22
CA ILE A 81 3.48 -2.42 -8.60
C ILE A 81 4.24 -3.72 -8.84
N ALA A 82 4.16 -4.65 -7.87
CA ALA A 82 4.92 -5.90 -7.93
C ALA A 82 4.49 -6.79 -9.11
N GLN A 83 3.18 -6.93 -9.35
CA GLN A 83 2.65 -7.73 -10.45
C GLN A 83 3.05 -7.18 -11.84
N ARG A 84 3.13 -5.85 -11.97
CA ARG A 84 3.51 -5.18 -13.22
C ARG A 84 5.03 -5.09 -13.41
N ALA A 85 5.80 -5.60 -12.45
CA ALA A 85 7.26 -5.44 -12.40
C ALA A 85 7.70 -3.98 -12.58
N TYR A 86 6.91 -3.03 -12.07
CA TYR A 86 7.21 -1.61 -12.21
C TYR A 86 8.33 -1.21 -11.26
N GLU A 87 9.16 -0.25 -11.67
CA GLU A 87 10.26 0.24 -10.83
C GLU A 87 9.71 1.06 -9.65
N ALA A 88 9.58 0.42 -8.49
CA ALA A 88 9.02 1.04 -7.28
C ALA A 88 9.73 2.35 -6.87
N ALA A 89 10.99 2.54 -7.24
CA ALA A 89 11.76 3.76 -6.95
C ALA A 89 11.23 5.00 -7.68
N LEU A 90 10.48 4.82 -8.79
CA LEU A 90 9.88 5.91 -9.55
C LEU A 90 8.57 6.43 -8.93
N VAL A 91 8.04 5.71 -7.92
CA VAL A 91 6.79 6.08 -7.25
C VAL A 91 7.06 6.33 -5.75
N LYS A 92 6.70 7.52 -5.29
CA LYS A 92 6.71 7.88 -3.87
C LYS A 92 5.31 7.71 -3.29
N LYS A 93 5.20 7.08 -2.13
CA LYS A 93 3.94 6.95 -1.39
C LYS A 93 3.86 8.00 -0.29
N ALA A 94 2.70 8.62 -0.14
CA ALA A 94 2.41 9.52 0.97
C ALA A 94 1.05 9.15 1.57
N ILE A 95 1.09 8.60 2.79
CA ILE A 95 -0.10 8.16 3.51
C ILE A 95 -0.36 9.15 4.63
N ALA A 96 -1.60 9.62 4.77
CA ALA A 96 -1.88 10.70 5.69
C ALA A 96 -3.29 10.70 6.28
N TRP A 97 -3.46 11.17 7.51
CA TRP A 97 -4.80 11.31 8.11
C TRP A 97 -5.43 12.59 7.59
N ASN A 98 -6.62 12.48 7.00
CA ASN A 98 -7.46 13.61 6.68
C ASN A 98 -8.55 13.74 7.76
N LEU A 99 -8.33 14.65 8.71
CA LEU A 99 -9.23 14.83 9.86
C LEU A 99 -10.55 15.51 9.49
N ASN A 100 -10.65 16.08 8.29
CA ASN A 100 -11.84 16.79 7.81
C ASN A 100 -12.70 15.95 6.85
N SER A 101 -12.26 14.72 6.53
CA SER A 101 -13.01 13.80 5.69
C SER A 101 -13.47 12.59 6.49
N ASN A 102 -14.62 12.03 6.10
CA ASN A 102 -15.13 10.77 6.60
C ASN A 102 -14.83 9.59 5.65
N GLU A 103 -14.23 9.88 4.49
CA GLU A 103 -13.97 8.92 3.43
C GLU A 103 -12.47 8.78 3.15
N ILE A 104 -12.12 7.69 2.48
CA ILE A 104 -10.78 7.47 1.96
C ILE A 104 -10.67 8.16 0.60
N HIS A 105 -9.62 8.93 0.40
CA HIS A 105 -9.29 9.60 -0.86
C HIS A 105 -7.94 9.13 -1.37
N LEU A 106 -7.88 8.85 -2.66
CA LEU A 106 -6.67 8.47 -3.37
C LEU A 106 -6.38 9.47 -4.47
N GLN A 107 -5.12 9.83 -4.63
CA GLN A 107 -4.67 10.72 -5.68
C GLN A 107 -3.41 10.18 -6.34
N PHE A 108 -3.34 10.31 -7.65
CA PHE A 108 -2.15 10.10 -8.45
C PHE A 108 -1.62 11.42 -8.95
N TRP A 109 -0.34 11.67 -8.71
CA TRP A 109 0.34 12.89 -9.14
C TRP A 109 1.59 12.55 -9.93
N LEU A 110 1.86 13.37 -10.95
CA LEU A 110 3.09 13.36 -11.71
C LEU A 110 3.88 14.61 -11.34
N VAL A 111 5.09 14.42 -10.81
CA VAL A 111 5.94 15.51 -10.33
C VAL A 111 7.20 15.56 -11.18
N PRO A 112 7.34 16.54 -12.05
CA PRO A 112 8.51 16.66 -12.89
C PRO A 112 9.81 16.87 -12.08
N SER A 113 10.95 16.56 -12.71
CA SER A 113 12.25 16.71 -12.05
C SER A 113 12.51 18.18 -11.69
N GLY A 114 12.91 18.43 -10.44
CA GLY A 114 13.16 19.78 -9.93
C GLY A 114 11.91 20.51 -9.39
N SER A 115 10.71 19.94 -9.55
CA SER A 115 9.47 20.46 -8.97
C SER A 115 9.37 20.15 -7.48
N ALA A 116 8.66 21.00 -6.74
CA ALA A 116 8.26 20.68 -5.36
C ALA A 116 7.26 19.50 -5.37
N PRO A 117 7.25 18.63 -4.34
CA PRO A 117 6.21 17.62 -4.16
C PRO A 117 4.80 18.26 -4.07
N PRO A 118 3.72 17.53 -4.39
CA PRO A 118 2.36 18.04 -4.23
C PRO A 118 2.10 18.44 -2.77
N GLU A 119 1.46 19.59 -2.59
CA GLU A 119 1.04 20.03 -1.27
C GLU A 119 -0.14 19.19 -0.81
N ILE A 120 0.11 18.32 0.16
CA ILE A 120 -0.93 17.57 0.84
C ILE A 120 -1.38 18.43 2.02
N GLU A 121 -2.25 19.40 1.76
CA GLU A 121 -2.73 20.32 2.78
C GLU A 121 -3.47 19.55 3.90
N LYS A 122 -3.27 20.00 5.15
CA LYS A 122 -4.10 19.60 6.31
C LYS A 122 -4.08 18.10 6.65
N VAL A 123 -3.04 17.38 6.22
CA VAL A 123 -2.89 15.97 6.59
C VAL A 123 -1.73 15.72 7.54
N ARG A 124 -1.92 14.79 8.49
CA ARG A 124 -0.83 14.26 9.32
C ARG A 124 -0.25 13.05 8.62
N ARG A 125 0.99 13.14 8.11
CA ARG A 125 1.70 11.98 7.51
C ARG A 125 1.76 10.82 8.49
N ILE A 126 1.65 9.61 7.95
CA ILE A 126 1.57 8.37 8.71
C ILE A 126 2.68 7.45 8.25
N GLU A 127 3.33 6.83 9.23
CA GLU A 127 4.05 5.59 9.02
C GLU A 127 3.19 4.45 9.56
N TRP A 128 3.13 3.35 8.81
CA TRP A 128 2.39 2.18 9.29
C TRP A 128 3.07 1.59 10.51
N HIS A 129 2.48 1.85 11.67
CA HIS A 129 2.78 1.10 12.87
C HIS A 129 1.89 -0.15 12.90
N TYR A 130 2.47 -1.31 13.15
CA TYR A 130 1.69 -2.56 13.20
C TYR A 130 1.17 -2.91 14.59
N ASN A 131 1.31 -2.01 15.57
CA ASN A 131 0.80 -2.19 16.92
C ASN A 131 -0.73 -2.14 16.95
N LEU A 132 -1.34 -3.12 17.61
CA LEU A 132 -2.79 -3.19 17.82
C LEU A 132 -3.19 -2.32 19.00
N THR A 133 -4.30 -1.60 18.85
CA THR A 133 -4.88 -0.83 19.95
C THR A 133 -5.43 -1.77 21.02
N PRO A 134 -5.14 -1.55 22.31
CA PRO A 134 -5.72 -2.35 23.39
C PRO A 134 -7.25 -2.38 23.33
N GLY A 135 -7.83 -3.57 23.45
CA GLY A 135 -9.28 -3.74 23.48
C GLY A 135 -9.95 -3.91 22.12
N MET A 136 -9.19 -3.91 21.02
CA MET A 136 -9.72 -4.31 19.72
C MET A 136 -10.37 -5.70 19.77
N LYS A 137 -11.52 -5.83 19.09
CA LYS A 137 -12.16 -7.12 18.86
C LYS A 137 -11.37 -7.90 17.79
N PRO A 138 -11.51 -9.23 17.71
CA PRO A 138 -10.99 -9.97 16.56
C PRO A 138 -11.57 -9.43 15.24
N PHE A 139 -10.74 -9.39 14.20
CA PHE A 139 -11.12 -8.87 12.88
C PHE A 139 -10.41 -9.68 11.78
N ILE A 140 -11.03 -9.70 10.60
CA ILE A 140 -10.40 -10.20 9.37
C ILE A 140 -9.47 -9.10 8.86
N LEU A 141 -8.21 -9.43 8.62
CA LEU A 141 -7.26 -8.51 7.99
C LEU A 141 -7.32 -8.63 6.46
N HIS A 142 -7.59 -9.83 5.93
CA HIS A 142 -7.81 -10.06 4.48
C HIS A 142 -8.41 -11.42 4.21
N THR A 143 -8.98 -11.52 3.03
CA THR A 143 -9.54 -12.71 2.42
C THR A 143 -8.84 -12.93 1.08
N ASP A 144 -8.10 -14.03 0.95
CA ASP A 144 -7.33 -14.36 -0.26
C ASP A 144 -8.20 -15.05 -1.33
N ASN A 145 -9.39 -14.49 -1.59
CA ASN A 145 -10.38 -15.04 -2.53
C ASN A 145 -10.48 -14.23 -3.84
N GLU A 146 -9.64 -13.22 -4.02
CA GLU A 146 -9.72 -12.32 -5.17
C GLU A 146 -8.65 -12.65 -6.20
N HIS A 147 -9.04 -13.42 -7.24
CA HIS A 147 -8.13 -13.81 -8.32
C HIS A 147 -7.56 -12.62 -9.11
N ILE A 148 -8.33 -11.54 -9.26
CA ILE A 148 -7.92 -10.36 -10.02
C ILE A 148 -7.06 -9.42 -9.16
N CYS A 149 -7.26 -9.45 -7.85
CA CYS A 149 -6.76 -8.44 -6.90
C CYS A 149 -5.90 -9.04 -5.80
N SER A 150 -5.13 -10.06 -6.16
CA SER A 150 -4.21 -10.67 -5.21
C SER A 150 -3.24 -9.62 -4.68
N THR A 151 -3.12 -9.54 -3.36
CA THR A 151 -2.15 -8.67 -2.69
C THR A 151 -1.00 -9.55 -2.21
N PRO A 152 0.03 -9.82 -3.05
CA PRO A 152 1.11 -10.76 -2.70
C PRO A 152 1.90 -10.32 -1.45
N THR A 153 1.77 -9.06 -1.05
CA THR A 153 2.34 -8.49 0.17
C THR A 153 1.56 -8.83 1.43
N PHE A 154 0.32 -9.31 1.31
CA PHE A 154 -0.58 -9.54 2.42
C PHE A 154 -0.01 -10.41 3.54
N PRO A 155 0.56 -11.59 3.23
CA PRO A 155 1.05 -12.42 4.30
C PRO A 155 2.25 -11.82 5.03
N LYS A 156 2.99 -10.88 4.40
CA LYS A 156 4.07 -10.14 5.07
C LYS A 156 3.51 -9.15 6.08
N VAL A 157 2.44 -8.42 5.73
CA VAL A 157 1.77 -7.48 6.65
C VAL A 157 1.11 -8.21 7.81
N TYR A 158 0.42 -9.33 7.54
CA TYR A 158 -0.15 -10.17 8.59
C TYR A 158 0.93 -10.67 9.58
N GLN A 159 2.08 -11.10 9.06
CA GLN A 159 3.23 -11.47 9.90
C GLN A 159 3.77 -10.28 10.68
N ALA A 160 3.93 -9.11 10.05
CA ALA A 160 4.44 -7.91 10.71
C ALA A 160 3.54 -7.49 11.89
N ILE A 161 2.22 -7.57 11.73
CA ILE A 161 1.25 -7.34 12.83
C ILE A 161 1.43 -8.37 13.93
N LEU A 162 1.54 -9.66 13.63
CA LEU A 162 1.74 -10.67 14.67
C LEU A 162 3.10 -10.53 15.37
N LEU A 163 4.17 -10.18 14.65
CA LEU A 163 5.49 -9.97 15.23
C LEU A 163 5.51 -8.73 16.15
N ALA A 164 4.88 -7.63 15.72
CA ALA A 164 4.74 -6.42 16.53
C ALA A 164 3.87 -6.60 17.78
N ASN A 165 3.00 -7.63 17.81
CA ASN A 165 2.08 -7.87 18.92
C ASN A 165 2.25 -9.29 19.50
N PRO A 166 3.28 -9.57 20.33
CA PRO A 166 3.62 -10.92 20.78
C PRO A 166 2.49 -11.69 21.50
N LYS A 167 1.53 -10.98 22.10
CA LYS A 167 0.37 -11.56 22.80
C LYS A 167 -0.85 -11.79 21.90
N ALA A 168 -0.84 -11.26 20.68
CA ALA A 168 -1.88 -11.52 19.69
C ALA A 168 -1.71 -12.92 19.09
N HIS A 169 -2.81 -13.49 18.62
CA HIS A 169 -2.84 -14.76 17.89
C HIS A 169 -3.37 -14.52 16.48
N GLY A 170 -2.94 -15.38 15.57
CA GLY A 170 -3.49 -15.47 14.24
C GLY A 170 -4.43 -16.66 14.11
N ASN A 171 -5.55 -16.47 13.43
CA ASN A 171 -6.41 -17.55 12.98
C ASN A 171 -6.39 -17.55 11.45
N VAL A 172 -6.14 -18.69 10.84
CA VAL A 172 -6.19 -18.87 9.38
C VAL A 172 -7.32 -19.83 9.07
N VAL A 173 -8.34 -19.36 8.35
CA VAL A 173 -9.48 -20.19 7.94
C VAL A 173 -9.27 -20.57 6.48
N ILE A 174 -9.07 -21.86 6.22
CA ILE A 174 -8.77 -22.37 4.88
C ILE A 174 -10.05 -22.98 4.30
N TYR A 175 -10.47 -22.42 3.18
CA TYR A 175 -11.61 -22.85 2.40
C TYR A 175 -11.14 -23.81 1.30
N GLY A 176 -11.93 -24.84 1.02
CA GLY A 176 -11.67 -25.72 -0.11
C GLY A 176 -12.76 -26.75 -0.32
N ASN A 177 -12.95 -27.16 -1.57
CA ASN A 177 -13.97 -28.14 -1.96
C ASN A 177 -13.66 -29.59 -1.58
N SER A 178 -12.41 -29.87 -1.19
CA SER A 178 -11.93 -31.20 -0.85
C SER A 178 -10.89 -31.15 0.26
N ARG A 179 -10.67 -32.29 0.94
CA ARG A 179 -9.58 -32.42 1.93
C ARG A 179 -8.20 -32.23 1.30
N LYS A 180 -8.04 -32.52 0.00
CA LYS A 180 -6.78 -32.32 -0.73
C LYS A 180 -6.49 -30.82 -0.86
N ALA A 181 -7.45 -30.04 -1.38
CA ALA A 181 -7.34 -28.59 -1.50
C ALA A 181 -7.07 -27.91 -0.14
N GLN A 182 -7.77 -28.33 0.92
CA GLN A 182 -7.52 -27.82 2.28
C GLN A 182 -6.11 -28.12 2.80
N ARG A 183 -5.53 -29.28 2.44
CA ARG A 183 -4.14 -29.63 2.82
C ARG A 183 -3.12 -28.81 2.04
N GLU A 184 -3.41 -28.50 0.78
CA GLU A 184 -2.56 -27.64 -0.07
C GLU A 184 -2.56 -26.21 0.49
N GLY A 185 -3.73 -25.62 0.75
CA GLY A 185 -3.84 -24.32 1.40
C GLY A 185 -3.19 -24.28 2.79
N LEU A 186 -3.27 -25.37 3.56
CA LEU A 186 -2.55 -25.48 4.85
C LEU A 186 -1.03 -25.46 4.67
N LYS A 187 -0.52 -26.16 3.65
CA LYS A 187 0.91 -26.23 3.36
C LYS A 187 1.42 -24.84 3.00
N GLU A 188 0.71 -24.15 2.12
CA GLU A 188 1.01 -22.78 1.72
C GLU A 188 0.97 -21.81 2.92
N ALA A 189 -0.12 -21.80 3.68
CA ALA A 189 -0.25 -20.94 4.85
C ALA A 189 0.88 -21.18 5.89
N LYS A 190 1.28 -22.44 6.10
CA LYS A 190 2.39 -22.79 7.00
C LYS A 190 3.74 -22.30 6.49
N GLU A 191 4.00 -22.43 5.20
CA GLU A 191 5.25 -21.95 4.59
C GLU A 191 5.33 -20.43 4.69
N THR A 192 4.24 -19.77 4.33
CA THR A 192 4.10 -18.32 4.36
C THR A 192 4.24 -17.77 5.78
N LEU A 193 3.70 -18.44 6.79
CA LEU A 193 3.73 -18.01 8.20
C LEU A 193 4.83 -18.67 9.04
N LYS A 194 5.86 -19.25 8.41
CA LYS A 194 6.92 -20.01 9.12
C LYS A 194 7.69 -19.19 10.16
N ALA A 195 7.72 -17.87 10.03
CA ALA A 195 8.38 -16.98 10.98
C ALA A 195 7.56 -16.79 12.28
N ILE A 196 6.27 -17.13 12.29
CA ILE A 196 5.42 -16.98 13.47
C ILE A 196 5.45 -18.29 14.30
N PRO A 197 5.68 -18.22 15.63
CA PRO A 197 5.63 -19.40 16.48
C PRO A 197 4.33 -20.19 16.31
N LYS A 198 4.43 -21.51 16.09
CA LYS A 198 3.28 -22.39 15.79
C LYS A 198 2.14 -22.25 16.81
N ALA A 199 2.46 -22.06 18.09
CA ALA A 199 1.47 -21.90 19.16
C ALA A 199 0.59 -20.63 19.02
N ARG A 200 1.05 -19.65 18.23
CA ARG A 200 0.35 -18.38 17.99
C ARG A 200 -0.56 -18.39 16.78
N ILE A 201 -0.51 -19.43 15.94
CA ILE A 201 -1.38 -19.58 14.77
C ILE A 201 -2.31 -20.78 14.96
N ARG A 202 -3.60 -20.57 14.74
CA ARG A 202 -4.59 -21.66 14.66
C ARG A 202 -5.12 -21.76 13.24
N TYR A 203 -5.26 -22.99 12.76
CA TYR A 203 -5.78 -23.28 11.42
C TYR A 203 -7.17 -23.90 11.55
N PHE A 204 -8.10 -23.41 10.74
CA PHE A 204 -9.47 -23.89 10.63
C PHE A 204 -9.72 -24.32 9.19
N PHE A 205 -10.64 -25.27 9.00
CA PHE A 205 -10.97 -25.79 7.69
C PHE A 205 -12.47 -25.64 7.46
N VAL A 206 -12.83 -25.01 6.35
CA VAL A 206 -14.22 -24.82 5.92
C VAL A 206 -14.38 -25.44 4.54
N ARG A 207 -15.47 -26.16 4.33
CA ARG A 207 -15.80 -26.68 3.01
C ARG A 207 -16.41 -25.55 2.18
N SER A 208 -15.85 -25.27 1.01
CA SER A 208 -16.42 -24.32 0.04
C SER A 208 -16.91 -25.05 -1.21
N ALA A 209 -17.84 -24.43 -1.94
CA ALA A 209 -18.23 -24.84 -3.28
C ALA A 209 -17.24 -24.36 -4.36
N ASP A 210 -16.38 -23.39 -4.02
CA ASP A 210 -15.40 -22.81 -4.93
C ASP A 210 -14.38 -23.85 -5.41
N GLU A 211 -13.96 -23.72 -6.66
CA GLU A 211 -12.98 -24.63 -7.27
C GLU A 211 -11.60 -24.47 -6.63
N TYR A 212 -11.19 -23.23 -6.35
CA TYR A 212 -9.89 -22.88 -5.80
C TYR A 212 -9.93 -22.72 -4.28
N PRO A 213 -8.95 -23.27 -3.54
CA PRO A 213 -8.83 -22.98 -2.12
C PRO A 213 -8.41 -21.54 -1.90
N TRP A 214 -8.93 -20.93 -0.84
CA TRP A 214 -8.58 -19.59 -0.40
C TRP A 214 -8.51 -19.54 1.13
N ALA A 215 -8.00 -18.44 1.69
CA ALA A 215 -7.88 -18.30 3.14
C ALA A 215 -8.31 -16.94 3.68
N ASP A 216 -9.02 -16.94 4.81
CA ASP A 216 -9.16 -15.75 5.65
C ASP A 216 -8.03 -15.69 6.67
N TYR A 217 -7.51 -14.49 6.87
CA TYR A 217 -6.47 -14.20 7.85
C TYR A 217 -7.01 -13.28 8.94
N TRP A 218 -7.32 -13.88 10.08
CA TRP A 218 -7.93 -13.23 11.22
C TRP A 218 -6.88 -12.86 12.26
N ILE A 219 -6.89 -11.60 12.69
CA ILE A 219 -6.11 -11.14 13.84
C ILE A 219 -6.98 -11.28 15.09
N VAL A 220 -6.43 -11.93 16.11
CA VAL A 220 -7.04 -12.08 17.43
C VAL A 220 -6.22 -11.30 18.46
N PRO A 221 -6.60 -10.05 18.78
CA PRO A 221 -5.91 -9.24 19.77
C PRO A 221 -5.92 -9.88 21.17
N PRO A 222 -4.95 -9.54 22.05
CA PRO A 222 -4.95 -10.02 23.41
C PRO A 222 -6.19 -9.56 24.18
N LYS A 223 -6.79 -10.46 24.96
CA LYS A 223 -7.92 -10.09 25.83
C LYS A 223 -7.47 -9.06 26.86
N VAL A 224 -8.12 -7.90 26.88
CA VAL A 224 -7.97 -6.94 27.98
C VAL A 224 -8.71 -7.50 29.18
N LYS A 225 -7.98 -7.72 30.29
CA LYS A 225 -8.62 -8.09 31.57
C LYS A 225 -9.54 -6.94 31.96
N ARG A 226 -10.86 -7.16 31.96
CA ARG A 226 -11.78 -6.20 32.53
C ARG A 226 -11.47 -6.05 34.02
N PRO A 227 -11.36 -4.84 34.58
CA PRO A 227 -11.26 -4.67 36.02
C PRO A 227 -12.48 -5.36 36.64
N LYS A 228 -12.25 -6.14 37.70
CA LYS A 228 -13.36 -6.69 38.50
C LYS A 228 -14.12 -5.49 39.07
N ARG A 229 -15.40 -5.38 38.71
CA ARG A 229 -16.32 -4.45 39.36
C ARG A 229 -16.77 -5.03 40.69
#